data_AF-A0AA94HSJ6-F1
#
_entry.id   AF-A0AA94HSJ6-F1
#
_cell.length_a   1.000
_cell.length_b   1.000
_cell.length_c   1.000
_cell.angle_alpha   90.00
_cell.angle_beta   90.00
_cell.angle_gamma   90.00
#
_symmetry.space_group_name_H-M   'P 1'
#
loop_
_entity.id
_entity.type
_entity.pdbx_description
1 polymer ?
#
loop_
_entity_poly.entity_id
_entity_poly.type
_entity_poly.pdbx_seq_one_letter_code
_entity_poly.pdbx_strand_id
1 'polypeptide(L)'
;MLKTKIVAAAFLAMFVAGCGSSLECDSSDGKKYAKKIMQSYAQELGIKDPHISFESFKTMSADKKSCKCVVTAVMGDKSAESATGLKYALEFELPETADSRYYIEMIN
;
A
#
# COMPACT_ATOMS: atom_id res chain seq x y z
N MET A 1 -11.73 1.64 -11.50
CA MET A 1 -12.02 0.38 -10.78
C MET A 1 -10.90 -0.66 -10.88
N LEU A 2 -10.36 -1.00 -12.06
CA LEU A 2 -9.22 -1.95 -12.16
C LEU A 2 -7.94 -1.42 -11.47
N LYS A 3 -7.67 -0.13 -11.65
CA LYS A 3 -6.54 0.62 -11.08
C LYS A 3 -6.47 0.57 -9.54
N THR A 4 -7.62 0.74 -8.89
CA THR A 4 -7.75 0.72 -7.42
C THR A 4 -7.52 -0.68 -6.84
N LYS A 5 -7.85 -1.75 -7.60
CA LYS A 5 -7.65 -3.15 -7.19
C LYS A 5 -6.18 -3.56 -7.22
N ILE A 6 -5.39 -3.06 -8.16
CA ILE A 6 -3.94 -3.34 -8.25
C ILE A 6 -3.21 -2.72 -7.05
N VAL A 7 -3.52 -1.47 -6.76
CA VAL A 7 -3.03 -0.77 -5.57
C VAL A 7 -3.46 -1.55 -4.32
N ALA A 8 -4.74 -1.94 -4.22
CA ALA A 8 -5.23 -2.72 -3.09
C ALA A 8 -4.47 -4.04 -2.88
N ALA A 9 -4.21 -4.79 -3.95
CA ALA A 9 -3.48 -6.05 -3.89
C ALA A 9 -2.01 -5.86 -3.46
N ALA A 10 -1.36 -4.79 -3.92
CA ALA A 10 0.00 -4.44 -3.52
C ALA A 10 0.11 -4.25 -2.01
N PHE A 11 -0.82 -3.49 -1.45
CA PHE A 11 -0.85 -3.19 -0.03
C PHE A 11 -1.33 -4.37 0.80
N LEU A 12 -2.32 -5.15 0.33
CA LEU A 12 -2.75 -6.38 0.99
C LEU A 12 -1.57 -7.35 1.20
N ALA A 13 -0.76 -7.57 0.18
CA ALA A 13 0.43 -8.41 0.29
C ALA A 13 1.46 -7.88 1.31
N MET A 14 1.56 -6.55 1.45
CA MET A 14 2.39 -5.94 2.49
C MET A 14 1.88 -6.24 3.88
N PHE A 15 0.57 -6.12 4.10
CA PHE A 15 -0.05 -6.37 5.39
C PHE A 15 -0.05 -7.85 5.76
N VAL A 16 -0.26 -8.77 4.81
CA VAL A 16 -0.16 -10.22 5.06
C VAL A 16 1.27 -10.60 5.49
N ALA A 17 2.28 -10.02 4.83
CA ALA A 17 3.68 -10.27 5.20
C ALA A 17 4.03 -9.69 6.59
N GLY A 18 3.45 -8.55 6.98
CA GLY A 18 3.58 -7.99 8.32
C GLY A 18 2.80 -8.79 9.35
N CYS A 19 1.48 -8.62 9.37
CA CYS A 19 0.56 -9.20 10.33
C CYS A 19 0.65 -10.73 10.50
N GLY A 20 1.08 -11.45 9.44
CA GLY A 20 1.26 -12.90 9.50
C GLY A 20 2.56 -13.35 10.19
N SER A 21 3.57 -12.48 10.26
CA SER A 21 4.88 -12.79 10.85
C SER A 21 5.20 -11.98 12.12
N SER A 22 4.60 -10.81 12.28
CA SER A 22 4.63 -9.97 13.49
C SER A 22 3.26 -9.27 13.65
N LEU A 23 2.89 -8.86 14.86
CA LEU A 23 1.66 -8.05 15.09
C LEU A 23 1.84 -6.59 14.63
N GLU A 24 2.67 -6.35 13.60
CA GLU A 24 3.01 -5.03 13.10
C GLU A 24 2.78 -4.94 11.60
N CYS A 25 2.25 -3.81 11.15
CA CYS A 25 1.98 -3.54 9.74
C CYS A 25 3.26 -3.28 8.93
N ASP A 26 4.38 -2.99 9.60
CA ASP A 26 5.66 -2.66 8.98
C ASP A 26 6.46 -3.94 8.69
N SER A 27 6.26 -4.51 7.50
CA SER A 27 7.15 -5.56 6.97
C SER A 27 8.06 -5.01 5.88
N SER A 28 9.37 -5.14 6.10
CA SER A 28 10.38 -4.77 5.09
C SER A 28 10.20 -5.54 3.78
N ASP A 29 9.82 -6.81 3.82
CA ASP A 29 9.58 -7.62 2.62
C ASP A 29 8.23 -7.28 1.96
N GLY A 30 7.21 -7.00 2.78
CA GLY A 30 5.94 -6.45 2.29
C GLY A 30 6.12 -5.14 1.51
N LYS A 31 6.95 -4.22 2.03
CA LYS A 31 7.29 -2.94 1.36
C LYS A 31 7.97 -3.16 0.01
N LYS A 32 8.93 -4.09 -0.07
CA LYS A 32 9.59 -4.42 -1.35
C LYS A 32 8.59 -4.95 -2.38
N TYR A 33 7.67 -5.82 -1.95
CA TYR A 33 6.67 -6.40 -2.85
C TYR A 33 5.66 -5.35 -3.34
N ALA A 34 5.11 -4.54 -2.44
CA ALA A 34 4.19 -3.47 -2.83
C ALA A 34 4.87 -2.43 -3.74
N LYS A 35 6.14 -2.10 -3.48
CA LYS A 35 6.91 -1.19 -4.34
C LYS A 35 6.99 -1.71 -5.77
N LYS A 36 7.24 -3.01 -5.97
CA LYS A 36 7.25 -3.62 -7.31
C LYS A 36 5.91 -3.49 -8.01
N ILE A 37 4.80 -3.78 -7.33
CA ILE A 37 3.46 -3.67 -7.93
C ILE A 37 3.12 -2.21 -8.23
N MET A 38 3.42 -1.28 -7.32
CA MET A 38 3.20 0.15 -7.56
C MET A 38 4.08 0.68 -8.71
N GLN A 39 5.29 0.15 -8.90
CA GLN A 39 6.13 0.47 -10.06
C GLN A 39 5.49 0.00 -11.36
N SER A 40 4.99 -1.24 -11.42
CA SER A 40 4.26 -1.75 -12.58
C SER A 40 3.00 -0.91 -12.86
N TYR A 41 2.26 -0.54 -11.82
CA TYR A 41 1.10 0.34 -11.95
C TYR A 41 1.48 1.74 -12.46
N ALA A 42 2.59 2.30 -12.00
CA ALA A 42 3.09 3.59 -12.49
C ALA A 42 3.46 3.53 -13.98
N GLN A 43 4.08 2.43 -14.42
CA GLN A 43 4.38 2.20 -15.84
C GLN A 43 3.09 2.12 -16.68
N GLU A 44 2.04 1.43 -16.19
CA GLU A 44 0.73 1.39 -16.86
C GLU A 44 0.07 2.78 -16.97
N LEU A 45 0.37 3.68 -16.03
CA LEU A 45 -0.10 5.07 -16.07
C LEU A 45 0.76 5.98 -16.98
N GLY A 46 1.87 5.47 -17.53
CA GLY A 46 2.78 6.26 -18.36
C GLY A 46 3.75 7.16 -17.58
N ILE A 47 3.92 6.91 -16.27
CA ILE A 47 4.90 7.61 -15.43
C ILE A 47 6.31 7.13 -15.82
N LYS A 48 7.19 8.05 -16.20
CA LYS A 48 8.49 7.72 -16.80
C LYS A 48 9.57 7.41 -15.75
N ASP A 49 9.59 8.16 -14.66
CA ASP A 49 10.51 7.93 -13.54
C ASP A 49 9.74 7.85 -12.21
N PRO A 50 9.08 6.70 -11.93
CA PRO A 50 8.22 6.57 -10.77
C PRO A 50 9.02 6.54 -9.47
N HIS A 51 8.72 7.50 -8.60
CA HIS A 51 9.15 7.50 -7.21
C HIS A 51 8.03 6.99 -6.31
N ILE A 52 8.30 5.88 -5.61
CA ILE A 52 7.38 5.32 -4.61
C ILE A 52 8.04 5.39 -3.25
N SER A 53 7.35 6.06 -2.32
CA SER A 53 7.71 6.20 -0.91
C SER A 53 6.56 5.73 -0.04
N PHE A 54 6.88 5.06 1.07
CA PHE A 54 5.92 4.72 2.10
C PHE A 54 6.21 5.62 3.30
N GLU A 55 5.37 6.63 3.52
CA GLU A 55 5.65 7.72 4.47
C GLU A 55 5.29 7.35 5.91
N SER A 56 4.21 6.60 6.11
CA SER A 56 3.75 6.23 7.44
C SER A 56 3.09 4.86 7.47
N PHE A 57 3.33 4.14 8.57
CA PHE A 57 2.65 2.90 8.92
C PHE A 57 2.07 3.05 10.32
N LYS A 58 0.80 2.72 10.48
CA LYS A 58 0.14 2.69 11.78
C LYS A 58 -0.65 1.41 11.94
N THR A 59 -0.24 0.60 12.91
CA THR A 59 -1.07 -0.49 13.41
C THR A 59 -2.20 0.11 14.23
N MET A 60 -3.43 -0.07 13.78
CA MET A 60 -4.65 0.39 14.47
C MET A 60 -5.11 -0.63 15.50
N SER A 61 -5.05 -1.91 15.14
CA SER A 61 -5.25 -3.04 16.05
C SER A 61 -4.52 -4.26 15.49
N ALA A 62 -3.95 -5.10 16.36
CA ALA A 62 -3.38 -6.37 15.96
C ALA A 62 -3.54 -7.38 17.08
N ASP A 63 -4.23 -8.47 16.77
CA ASP A 63 -4.38 -9.63 17.63
C ASP A 63 -4.30 -10.92 16.78
N LYS A 64 -4.46 -12.09 17.42
CA LYS A 64 -4.36 -13.38 16.73
C LYS A 64 -5.45 -13.62 15.67
N LYS A 65 -6.52 -12.84 15.70
CA LYS A 65 -7.72 -12.97 14.86
C LYS A 65 -7.88 -11.84 13.86
N SER A 66 -7.26 -10.69 14.09
CA SER A 66 -7.39 -9.54 13.20
C SER A 66 -6.18 -8.63 13.23
N CYS A 67 -5.86 -8.04 12.08
CA CYS A 67 -4.85 -7.00 11.96
C CYS A 67 -5.38 -5.85 11.12
N LYS A 68 -5.43 -4.67 11.71
CA LYS A 68 -5.90 -3.44 11.09
C LYS A 68 -4.77 -2.44 11.00
N CYS A 69 -4.58 -1.90 9.80
CA CYS A 69 -3.43 -1.09 9.45
C CYS A 69 -3.85 0.12 8.62
N VAL A 70 -3.16 1.25 8.85
CA VAL A 70 -3.19 2.39 7.95
C VAL A 70 -1.80 2.61 7.37
N VAL A 71 -1.72 2.72 6.05
CA VAL A 71 -0.50 3.09 5.33
C VAL A 71 -0.73 4.35 4.53
N THR A 72 0.27 5.22 4.55
CA THR A 72 0.36 6.36 3.65
C THR A 72 1.49 6.12 2.68
N ALA A 73 1.17 6.14 1.38
CA ALA A 73 2.15 5.98 0.33
C ALA A 73 2.03 7.09 -0.70
N VAL A 74 3.15 7.45 -1.29
CA VAL A 74 3.24 8.45 -2.35
C VAL A 74 3.83 7.78 -3.58
N MET A 75 3.20 8.02 -4.73
CA MET A 75 3.68 7.66 -6.05
C MET A 75 3.73 8.91 -6.92
N GLY A 76 4.92 9.38 -7.27
CA GLY A 76 5.12 10.55 -8.12
C GLY A 76 6.00 10.27 -9.32
N ASP A 77 6.08 11.24 -10.24
CA ASP A 77 7.03 11.23 -11.35
C ASP A 77 8.18 12.21 -11.04
N LYS A 78 9.41 11.70 -10.94
CA LYS A 78 10.61 12.53 -10.75
C LYS A 78 10.99 13.32 -11.99
N SER A 79 10.50 12.91 -13.16
CA SER A 79 10.79 13.57 -14.44
C SER A 79 9.86 14.76 -14.73
N ALA A 80 8.81 14.94 -13.93
CA ALA A 80 7.88 16.05 -14.07
C ALA A 80 8.44 17.32 -13.37
N GLU A 81 8.45 18.46 -14.07
CA GLU A 81 8.88 19.77 -13.52
C GLU A 81 8.08 20.21 -12.28
N SER A 82 6.87 19.68 -12.13
CA SER A 82 6.12 19.74 -10.87
C SER A 82 5.95 18.30 -10.37
N ALA A 83 6.45 18.01 -9.17
CA ALA A 83 6.27 16.73 -8.52
C ALA A 83 4.79 16.54 -8.13
N THR A 84 3.93 16.27 -9.11
CA THR A 84 2.55 15.86 -8.88
C THR A 84 2.58 14.39 -8.45
N GLY A 85 2.73 14.20 -7.14
CA GLY A 85 2.65 12.88 -6.51
C GLY A 85 1.20 12.53 -6.20
N LEU A 86 0.76 11.35 -6.61
CA LEU A 86 -0.47 10.75 -6.10
C LEU A 86 -0.19 10.23 -4.69
N LYS A 87 -0.87 10.80 -3.69
CA LYS A 87 -0.82 10.32 -2.32
C LYS A 87 -2.01 9.41 -2.05
N TYR A 88 -1.73 8.30 -1.40
CA TYR A 88 -2.72 7.30 -1.04
C TYR A 88 -2.69 7.10 0.46
N ALA A 89 -3.86 7.19 1.10
CA ALA A 89 -4.08 6.63 2.42
C ALA A 89 -4.91 5.37 2.26
N LEU A 90 -4.44 4.27 2.83
CA LEU A 90 -5.15 3.01 2.77
C LEU A 90 -5.33 2.43 4.16
N GLU A 91 -6.56 2.07 4.45
CA GLU A 91 -6.93 1.31 5.64
C GLU A 91 -7.23 -0.12 5.21
N PHE A 92 -6.55 -1.07 5.85
CA PHE A 92 -6.72 -2.50 5.61
C PHE A 92 -7.06 -3.21 6.89
N GLU A 93 -7.95 -4.19 6.79
CA GLU A 93 -8.29 -5.12 7.85
C GLU A 93 -8.15 -6.55 7.30
N LEU A 94 -7.27 -7.31 7.93
CA LEU A 94 -7.04 -8.73 7.70
C LEU A 94 -7.69 -9.53 8.85
N PRO A 95 -8.91 -10.04 8.69
CA PRO A 95 -9.50 -10.98 9.64
C PRO A 95 -8.89 -12.39 9.47
N GLU A 96 -9.07 -13.23 10.50
CA GLU A 96 -8.70 -14.66 10.51
C GLU A 96 -9.44 -15.45 9.42
N THR A 97 -10.62 -14.98 9.03
CA THR A 97 -11.44 -15.55 7.97
C THR A 97 -11.20 -14.84 6.63
N ALA A 98 -11.36 -15.56 5.53
CA ALA A 98 -10.82 -15.22 4.20
C ALA A 98 -11.29 -13.90 3.55
N ASP A 99 -12.16 -13.12 4.18
CA ASP A 99 -12.72 -11.87 3.62
C ASP A 99 -11.98 -10.63 4.15
N SER A 100 -10.76 -10.42 3.65
CA SER A 100 -10.02 -9.17 3.87
C SER A 100 -10.80 -7.95 3.37
N ARG A 101 -10.82 -6.86 4.15
CA ARG A 101 -11.51 -5.61 3.80
C ARG A 101 -10.50 -4.48 3.63
N TYR A 102 -10.76 -3.58 2.69
CA TYR A 102 -9.88 -2.45 2.44
C TYR A 102 -10.65 -1.21 2.00
N TYR A 103 -10.10 -0.05 2.37
CA TYR A 103 -10.53 1.26 1.95
C TYR A 103 -9.33 2.05 1.41
N ILE A 104 -9.50 2.70 0.26
CA ILE A 104 -8.45 3.45 -0.42
C ILE A 104 -8.95 4.86 -0.67
N GLU A 105 -8.26 5.83 -0.10
CA GLU A 105 -8.49 7.25 -0.34
C GLU A 105 -7.31 7.84 -1.09
N MET A 106 -7.59 8.48 -2.23
CA MET A 106 -6.61 9.32 -2.91
C MET A 106 -6.65 10.71 -2.28
N ILE A 107 -5.51 11.16 -1.79
CA ILE A 107 -5.34 12.47 -1.18
C ILE A 107 -4.57 13.31 -2.21
N ASN A 108 -5.17 14.42 -2.67
CA ASN A 108 -4.53 15.39 -3.56
C ASN A 108 -3.78 16.46 -2.76
#